data_AF-A0A067LQS8-F1
#
_entry.id   AF-A0A067LQS8-F1
#
_cell.length_a   1.000
_cell.length_b   1.000
_cell.length_c   1.000
_cell.angle_alpha   90.00
_cell.angle_beta   90.00
_cell.angle_gamma   90.00
#
_symmetry.space_group_name_H-M   'P 1'
#
loop_
_entity.id
_entity.type
_entity.pdbx_description
1 polymer ?
#
loop_
_entity_poly.entity_id
_entity_poly.type
_entity_poly.pdbx_seq_one_letter_code
_entity_poly.pdbx_strand_id
1 'polypeptide(L)' 'GTYLNISLPISAAVTAYARMNIYQYKDSVVKQGGTLYYSDTDSIFTSMPLPESMVSAELGKMKLEYVASRAVFLAPKVY' A
#
# COMPACT_ATOMS: atom_id res chain seq x y z
N GLY A 1 12.39 -9.57 -35.10
CA GLY A 1 11.63 -10.05 -33.93
C GLY A 1 12.11 -9.29 -32.72
N THR A 2 11.20 -8.63 -32.00
CA THR A 2 11.50 -7.92 -30.77
C THR A 2 11.72 -8.94 -29.66
N TYR A 3 12.96 -9.11 -29.21
CA TYR A 3 13.26 -9.91 -28.03
C TYR A 3 12.73 -9.18 -26.81
N LEU A 4 11.75 -9.77 -26.14
CA LEU A 4 11.27 -9.30 -24.85
C LEU A 4 12.34 -9.61 -23.80
N ASN A 5 12.97 -8.55 -23.26
CA ASN A 5 13.94 -8.66 -22.17
C ASN A 5 13.18 -8.84 -20.85
N ILE A 6 12.58 -10.02 -20.69
CA ILE A 6 11.79 -10.41 -19.53
C ILE A 6 12.65 -11.26 -18.59
N SER A 7 12.68 -10.88 -17.31
CA SER A 7 13.37 -11.64 -16.28
C SER A 7 12.40 -11.97 -15.17
N LEU A 8 11.91 -13.22 -15.19
CA LEU A 8 11.00 -13.75 -14.16
C LEU A 8 11.58 -13.59 -12.74
N PRO A 9 12.89 -13.86 -12.48
CA PRO A 9 13.46 -13.65 -11.16
C PRO A 9 13.40 -12.18 -10.70
N ILE A 10 13.68 -11.22 -11.60
CA ILE A 10 13.63 -9.80 -11.27
C ILE A 10 12.19 -9.38 -10.96
N SER A 11 11.22 -9.78 -11.80
CA SER A 11 9.81 -9.48 -11.56
C SER A 11 9.30 -10.05 -10.23
N ALA A 12 9.71 -11.27 -9.89
CA ALA A 12 9.37 -11.88 -8.61
C ALA A 12 9.99 -11.13 -7.42
N ALA A 13 11.26 -10.72 -7.53
CA ALA A 13 11.95 -9.95 -6.50
C ALA A 13 11.29 -8.58 -6.27
N VAL A 14 10.97 -7.84 -7.34
CA VAL A 14 10.28 -6.55 -7.26
C VAL A 14 8.91 -6.72 -6.60
N THR A 15 8.14 -7.73 -7.01
CA THR A 15 6.80 -7.99 -6.45
C THR A 15 6.86 -8.37 -4.97
N ALA A 16 7.82 -9.21 -4.58
CA ALA A 16 8.01 -9.59 -3.18
C ALA A 16 8.38 -8.36 -2.33
N TYR A 17 9.31 -7.54 -2.81
CA TYR A 17 9.72 -6.32 -2.12
C TYR A 17 8.57 -5.32 -1.97
N ALA A 18 7.77 -5.10 -3.01
CA ALA A 18 6.59 -4.23 -2.96
C ALA A 18 5.58 -4.70 -1.89
N ARG A 19 5.31 -6.01 -1.79
CA ARG A 19 4.44 -6.57 -0.75
C ARG A 19 4.99 -6.36 0.65
N MET A 20 6.30 -6.57 0.84
CA MET A 20 6.96 -6.32 2.13
C MET A 20 6.88 -4.84 2.52
N ASN A 21 7.09 -3.93 1.55
CA ASN A 21 7.00 -2.50 1.77
C ASN A 21 5.57 -2.08 2.19
N ILE A 22 4.53 -2.57 1.49
CA ILE A 22 3.14 -2.32 1.88
C ILE A 22 2.80 -2.90 3.26
N TYR A 23 3.36 -4.05 3.62
CA TYR A 23 3.17 -4.64 4.95
C TYR A 23 3.70 -3.76 6.08
N GLN A 24 4.79 -3.00 5.88
CA GLN A 24 5.33 -2.10 6.90
C GLN A 24 4.31 -1.01 7.29
N TYR A 25 3.58 -0.46 6.33
CA TYR A 25 2.53 0.54 6.63
C TYR A 25 1.34 -0.09 7.36
N LYS A 26 0.93 -1.32 6.98
CA LYS A 26 -0.13 -2.06 7.68
C LYS A 26 0.23 -2.32 9.14
N ASP A 27 1.44 -2.82 9.37
CA ASP A 27 1.97 -3.11 10.70
C ASP A 27 2.06 -1.84 11.56
N SER A 28 2.48 -0.71 10.97
CA SER A 28 2.50 0.60 11.63
C SER A 28 1.12 1.03 12.15
N VAL A 29 0.05 0.81 11.37
CA VAL A 29 -1.33 1.15 11.76
C VAL A 29 -1.77 0.28 12.94
N VAL A 30 -1.56 -1.03 12.85
CA VAL A 30 -1.97 -1.98 13.89
C VAL A 30 -1.23 -1.71 15.20
N LYS A 31 0.08 -1.43 15.14
CA LYS A 31 0.89 -1.11 16.33
C LYS A 31 0.46 0.18 17.03
N GLN A 32 -0.10 1.12 16.29
CA GLN A 32 -0.65 2.37 16.85
C GLN A 32 -2.10 2.23 17.34
N GLY A 33 -2.67 1.02 17.29
CA GLY A 33 -4.04 0.76 17.73
C GLY A 33 -5.11 1.12 16.68
N GLY A 34 -4.71 1.39 15.44
CA GLY A 34 -5.61 1.68 14.33
C GLY A 34 -6.21 0.42 13.70
N THR A 35 -7.28 0.61 12.93
CA THR A 35 -7.90 -0.43 12.11
C THR A 35 -7.50 -0.25 10.65
N LEU A 36 -7.05 -1.33 10.02
CA LEU A 36 -6.86 -1.42 8.57
C LEU A 36 -8.17 -1.89 7.93
N TYR A 37 -8.87 -0.99 7.22
CA TYR A 37 -10.14 -1.31 6.56
C TYR A 37 -9.96 -1.99 5.21
N TYR A 38 -8.94 -1.56 4.46
CA TYR A 38 -8.70 -2.07 3.11
C TYR A 38 -7.22 -1.97 2.74
N SER A 39 -6.80 -2.82 1.82
CA SER A 39 -5.50 -2.72 1.16
C SER A 39 -5.53 -3.36 -0.22
N ASP A 40 -4.88 -2.70 -1.17
CA ASP A 40 -4.53 -3.24 -2.48
C ASP A 40 -2.99 -3.30 -2.64
N THR A 41 -2.53 -3.35 -3.89
CA THR A 41 -1.15 -3.55 -4.32
C THR A 41 -0.22 -2.45 -3.82
N ASP A 42 -0.67 -1.20 -3.81
CA ASP A 42 0.11 0.00 -3.50
C ASP A 42 -0.65 1.02 -2.63
N SER A 43 -1.77 0.61 -2.03
CA SER A 43 -2.63 1.49 -1.24
C SER A 43 -3.23 0.80 -0.02
N ILE A 44 -3.55 1.60 1.00
CA ILE A 44 -4.23 1.19 2.22
C ILE A 44 -5.29 2.21 2.61
N PHE A 45 -6.35 1.75 3.27
CA PHE A 45 -7.38 2.60 3.87
C PHE A 45 -7.49 2.27 5.36
N THR A 46 -7.33 3.28 6.22
CA THR A 46 -7.08 3.10 7.65
C THR A 46 -7.95 4.02 8.49
N SER A 47 -8.19 3.67 9.74
CA SER A 47 -8.97 4.49 10.68
C SER A 47 -8.23 5.72 11.19
N MET A 48 -6.93 5.80 10.94
CA MET A 48 -6.06 6.85 11.44
C MET A 48 -4.99 7.19 10.38
N PRO A 49 -4.44 8.41 10.41
CA PRO A 49 -3.33 8.78 9.56
C PRO A 49 -2.08 7.93 9.89
N LEU A 50 -1.27 7.67 8.86
CA LEU A 50 0.07 7.13 9.04
C LEU A 50 1.00 8.20 9.66
N PRO A 51 2.14 7.80 10.27
CA PRO A 51 3.14 8.75 10.74
C PRO A 51 3.60 9.69 9.62
N GLU A 52 3.84 10.96 9.94
CA GLU A 52 4.30 11.97 8.97
C GLU A 52 5.63 11.57 8.30
N SER A 53 6.47 10.78 8.98
CA SER A 53 7.70 10.24 8.39
C SER A 53 7.47 9.28 7.22
N MET A 54 6.27 8.70 7.13
CA MET A 54 5.86 7.73 6.10
C MET A 54 5.01 8.35 4.98
N VAL A 55 4.54 9.60 5.17
CA VAL A 55 3.62 10.27 4.24
C VAL A 55 4.23 11.55 3.71
N SER A 56 4.46 11.63 2.40
CA SER A 56 4.84 12.88 1.73
C SER A 56 4.64 12.78 0.21
N ALA A 57 4.91 13.86 -0.52
CA ALA A 57 4.94 13.86 -1.99
C ALA A 57 6.29 13.39 -2.57
N GLU A 58 7.24 12.98 -1.73
CA GLU A 58 8.56 12.52 -2.17
C GLU A 58 8.52 11.07 -2.64
N LEU A 59 9.46 10.72 -3.53
CA LEU A 59 9.59 9.35 -4.03
C LEU A 59 9.89 8.37 -2.89
N GLY A 60 9.12 7.27 -2.85
CA GLY A 60 9.28 6.20 -1.87
C GLY A 60 8.46 6.36 -0.59
N LYS A 61 7.67 7.44 -0.45
CA LYS A 61 6.70 7.62 0.64
C LYS A 61 5.26 7.47 0.13
N MET A 62 4.34 7.24 1.06
CA MET A 62 2.91 7.18 0.73
C MET A 62 2.38 8.58 0.51
N LYS A 63 1.56 8.76 -0.53
CA LYS A 63 0.80 9.99 -0.73
C LYS A 63 -0.57 9.86 -0.07
N LEU A 64 -1.00 10.90 0.63
CA LEU A 64 -2.38 10.98 1.12
C LEU A 64 -3.31 11.30 -0.05
N GLU A 65 -4.15 10.35 -0.44
CA GLU A 65 -5.09 10.52 -1.57
C GLU A 65 -6.44 11.11 -1.13
N TYR A 66 -7.01 10.61 -0.03
CA TYR A 66 -8.34 11.03 0.41
C TYR A 66 -8.58 10.79 1.91
N VAL A 67 -9.49 11.56 2.49
CA VAL A 67 -10.02 11.35 3.85
C VAL A 67 -11.54 11.29 3.77
N ALA A 68 -12.13 10.16 4.17
CA ALA A 68 -13.57 9.92 4.11
C ALA A 68 -14.20 9.92 5.51
N SER A 69 -15.43 10.45 5.62
CA SER A 69 -16.26 10.29 6.82
C SER A 69 -17.00 8.94 6.87
N ARG A 70 -17.22 8.33 5.70
CA ARG A 70 -17.84 7.01 5.52
C ARG A 70 -17.25 6.32 4.29
N ALA A 71 -17.06 5.01 4.37
CA ALA A 71 -16.65 4.14 3.27
C ALA A 71 -17.22 2.73 3.49
N VAL A 72 -17.50 2.00 2.41
CA VAL A 72 -18.07 0.64 2.46
C VAL A 72 -17.21 -0.28 1.61
N PHE A 73 -16.50 -1.22 2.24
CA PHE A 73 -15.63 -2.17 1.56
C PHE A 73 -16.34 -3.53 1.48
N LEU A 74 -16.90 -3.87 0.32
CA LEU A 74 -17.74 -5.07 0.15
C LEU A 74 -16.91 -6.32 -0.20
N ALA A 75 -15.84 -6.14 -0.98
CA ALA A 75 -14.97 -7.21 -1.46
C ALA A 75 -13.61 -6.62 -1.92
N PRO A 76 -12.59 -7.46 -2.20
CA PRO A 76 -11.36 -6.99 -2.83
C PRO A 76 -11.67 -6.21 -4.12
N LYS A 77 -11.15 -4.97 -4.24
CA LYS A 77 -11.38 -4.05 -5.36
C LYS A 77 -12.83 -3.58 -5.56
N VAL A 78 -13.67 -3.69 -4.53
CA VAL A 78 -15.05 -3.18 -4.52
C VAL A 78 -15.27 -2.34 -3.28
N TYR A 79 -15.21 -1.01 -3.45
CA TYR A 79 -15.22 -0.01 -2.38
C TYR A 79 -15.85 1.32 -2.80
#